data_AF-A0A6J5X4W3-F1
#
_entry.id   AF-A0A6J5X4W3-F1
#
_cell.length_a   1.000
_cell.length_b   1.000
_cell.length_c   1.000
_cell.angle_alpha   90.00
_cell.angle_beta   90.00
_cell.angle_gamma   90.00
#
_symmetry.space_group_name_H-M   'P 1'
#
loop_
_entity.id
_entity.type
_entity.pdbx_description
1 polymer ?
#
loop_
_entity_poly.entity_id
_entity_poly.type
_entity_poly.pdbx_seq_one_letter_code
_entity_poly.pdbx_strand_id
1 'polypeptide(L)'
;MFQDEGSSSATSSPLQFFSMMSLSPSLGSPYPWLKELKSEERGLYLIHLLLTCANHVATGSLENANVALEQISQLASADGDTMQRIAAYFTEALADRILKAWPGLHRALNSTKISLVSEEFLVRKVFFEMLPFLKVALCLQTKLLLKPWKGKRWCM
;
A
#
# COMPACT_ATOMS: atom_id res chain seq x y z
N MET A 1 14.26 17.25 -54.47
CA MET A 1 14.30 17.94 -53.16
C MET A 1 13.10 17.47 -52.37
N PHE A 2 13.30 16.50 -51.49
CA PHE A 2 12.29 16.07 -50.52
C PHE A 2 12.69 16.66 -49.16
N GLN A 3 11.80 17.48 -48.60
CA GLN A 3 11.85 17.94 -47.22
C GLN A 3 11.23 16.86 -46.34
N ASP A 4 11.97 16.39 -45.35
CA ASP A 4 11.45 15.55 -44.27
C ASP A 4 11.57 16.37 -42.98
N GLU A 5 10.44 16.88 -42.50
CA GLU A 5 10.34 17.60 -41.24
C GLU A 5 10.29 16.58 -40.10
N GLY A 6 11.43 16.43 -39.41
CA GLY A 6 11.55 15.63 -38.20
C GLY A 6 10.70 16.21 -37.07
N SER A 7 9.48 15.71 -36.93
CA SER A 7 8.62 15.94 -35.77
C SER A 7 9.28 15.35 -34.52
N SER A 8 9.73 16.24 -33.64
CA SER A 8 10.28 15.92 -32.34
C SER A 8 9.14 15.54 -31.40
N SER A 9 8.87 14.25 -31.23
CA SER A 9 7.93 13.73 -30.23
C SER A 9 8.48 13.99 -28.82
N ALA A 10 8.00 15.04 -28.17
CA ALA A 10 8.23 15.27 -26.75
C ALA A 10 7.47 14.21 -25.93
N THR A 11 8.18 13.19 -25.45
CA THR A 11 7.65 12.26 -24.44
C THR A 11 7.61 13.00 -23.11
N SER A 12 6.51 13.70 -22.80
CA SER A 12 6.30 14.29 -21.48
C SER A 12 6.15 13.15 -20.46
N SER A 13 7.10 13.04 -19.52
CA SER A 13 7.07 12.01 -18.49
C SER A 13 5.79 12.12 -17.65
N PRO A 14 5.10 10.99 -17.33
CA PRO A 14 3.85 11.00 -16.55
C PRO A 14 3.94 11.74 -15.20
N LEU A 15 5.15 11.80 -14.63
CA LEU A 15 5.42 12.46 -13.36
C LEU A 15 5.26 13.99 -13.40
N GLN A 16 5.45 14.63 -14.56
CA GLN A 16 5.32 16.08 -14.71
C GLN A 16 3.84 16.54 -14.70
N PHE A 17 2.93 15.67 -15.14
CA PHE A 17 1.50 15.95 -15.14
C PHE A 17 0.95 16.11 -13.72
N PHE A 18 1.38 15.26 -12.80
CA PHE A 18 0.90 15.27 -11.42
C PHE A 18 1.46 16.44 -10.59
N SER A 19 2.62 16.96 -10.95
CA SER A 19 3.24 18.10 -10.24
C SER A 19 2.56 19.45 -10.54
N MET A 20 1.77 19.55 -11.62
CA MET A 20 1.07 20.79 -12.03
C MET A 20 -0.36 20.92 -11.47
N MET A 21 -0.91 19.89 -10.83
CA MET A 21 -2.24 19.98 -10.21
C MET A 21 -2.13 20.71 -8.86
N SER A 22 -2.56 21.98 -8.82
CA SER A 22 -2.61 22.73 -7.57
C SER A 22 -3.56 22.05 -6.59
N LEU A 23 -3.02 21.62 -5.44
CA LEU A 23 -3.77 21.06 -4.33
C LEU A 23 -4.49 22.20 -3.58
N SER A 24 -5.69 22.57 -4.03
CA SER A 24 -6.57 23.51 -3.30
C SER A 24 -7.89 22.81 -2.93
N PRO A 25 -8.37 22.92 -1.67
CA PRO A 25 -9.58 22.21 -1.23
C PRO A 25 -10.83 23.01 -1.58
N SER A 26 -11.83 22.38 -2.22
CA SER A 26 -13.18 22.93 -2.31
C SER A 26 -14.23 21.86 -2.02
N LEU A 27 -15.23 22.25 -1.24
CA LEU A 27 -16.23 21.47 -0.52
C LEU A 27 -17.34 20.89 -1.42
N GLY A 28 -16.98 20.01 -2.35
CA GLY A 28 -17.92 19.20 -3.15
C GLY A 28 -17.17 18.06 -3.83
N SER A 29 -17.79 16.89 -4.01
CA SER A 29 -17.19 15.63 -4.54
C SER A 29 -16.03 15.90 -5.52
N PRO A 30 -14.76 15.96 -5.05
CA PRO A 30 -13.81 16.83 -5.72
C PRO A 30 -13.30 16.35 -7.08
N TYR A 31 -13.49 15.08 -7.49
CA TYR A 31 -12.91 14.62 -8.74
C TYR A 31 -13.73 13.53 -9.47
N PRO A 32 -14.69 13.90 -10.33
CA PRO A 32 -15.39 12.95 -11.20
C PRO A 32 -14.44 12.16 -12.13
N TRP A 33 -13.39 12.82 -12.62
CA TRP A 33 -12.38 12.22 -13.51
C TRP A 33 -11.53 11.13 -12.84
N LEU A 34 -11.42 11.11 -11.50
CA LEU A 34 -10.63 10.11 -10.79
C LEU A 34 -11.18 8.69 -10.94
N LYS A 35 -12.49 8.55 -11.16
CA LYS A 35 -13.13 7.25 -11.41
C LYS A 35 -12.99 6.77 -12.85
N GLU A 36 -12.74 7.68 -13.80
CA GLU A 36 -12.58 7.39 -15.22
C GLU A 36 -11.12 7.08 -15.62
N LEU A 37 -10.20 7.18 -14.66
CA LEU A 37 -8.78 6.97 -14.91
C LEU A 37 -8.46 5.51 -15.26
N LYS A 38 -7.53 5.29 -16.18
CA LYS A 38 -7.02 3.94 -16.47
C LYS A 38 -6.34 3.37 -15.23
N SER A 39 -6.41 2.04 -15.05
CA SER A 39 -5.87 1.36 -13.86
C SER A 39 -4.40 1.69 -13.59
N GLU A 40 -3.57 1.80 -14.62
CA GLU A 40 -2.14 2.09 -14.47
C GLU A 40 -1.86 3.54 -14.04
N GLU A 41 -2.52 4.50 -14.68
CA GLU A 41 -2.47 5.92 -14.29
C GLU A 41 -2.97 6.10 -12.85
N ARG A 42 -3.99 5.33 -12.45
CA ARG A 42 -4.60 5.40 -11.12
C ARG A 42 -3.66 4.84 -10.09
N GLY A 43 -2.98 3.74 -10.42
CA GLY A 43 -1.94 3.14 -9.60
C GLY A 43 -0.79 4.12 -9.33
N LEU A 44 -0.30 4.79 -10.36
CA LEU A 44 0.76 5.81 -10.23
C LEU A 44 0.29 7.00 -9.37
N TYR A 45 -0.93 7.47 -9.58
CA TYR A 45 -1.50 8.56 -8.78
C TYR A 45 -1.67 8.18 -7.31
N LEU A 46 -2.15 6.96 -7.04
CA LEU A 46 -2.25 6.41 -5.68
C LEU A 46 -0.89 6.34 -4.98
N ILE A 47 0.18 5.93 -5.68
CA ILE A 47 1.55 5.91 -5.12
C ILE A 47 1.97 7.33 -4.72
N HIS A 48 1.73 8.31 -5.58
CA HIS A 48 2.08 9.71 -5.31
C HIS A 48 1.30 10.26 -4.10
N LEU A 49 -0.01 10.00 -4.02
CA LEU A 49 -0.83 10.41 -2.89
C LEU A 49 -0.37 9.77 -1.58
N LEU A 50 -0.08 8.46 -1.58
CA LEU A 50 0.43 7.75 -0.40
C LEU A 50 1.76 8.35 0.08
N LEU A 51 2.68 8.65 -0.84
CA LEU A 51 3.96 9.26 -0.51
C LEU A 51 3.77 10.68 0.07
N THR A 52 2.91 11.48 -0.55
CA THR A 52 2.59 12.84 -0.10
C THR A 52 1.94 12.83 1.27
N CYS A 53 0.96 11.94 1.49
CA CYS A 53 0.33 11.73 2.78
C CYS A 53 1.36 11.31 3.84
N ALA A 54 2.25 10.36 3.52
CA ALA A 54 3.30 9.92 4.45
C ALA A 54 4.23 11.07 4.86
N ASN A 55 4.57 11.98 3.93
CA ASN A 55 5.35 13.18 4.23
C ASN A 55 4.59 14.15 5.14
N HIS A 56 3.30 14.38 4.92
CA HIS A 56 2.47 15.21 5.81
C HIS A 56 2.35 14.61 7.21
N VAL A 57 2.19 13.29 7.33
CA VAL A 57 2.18 12.58 8.62
C VAL A 57 3.54 12.69 9.31
N ALA A 58 4.65 12.58 8.59
CA ALA A 58 5.99 12.70 9.16
C ALA A 58 6.32 14.13 9.63
N THR A 59 5.84 15.15 8.92
CA THR A 59 6.00 16.57 9.27
C THR A 59 5.00 17.05 10.33
N GLY A 60 4.02 16.23 10.71
CA GLY A 60 2.98 16.58 11.70
C GLY A 60 1.87 17.48 11.16
N SER A 61 1.78 17.66 9.85
CA SER A 61 0.75 18.48 9.20
C SER A 61 -0.54 17.67 9.03
N LEU A 62 -1.38 17.65 10.09
CA LEU A 62 -2.60 16.85 10.12
C LEU A 62 -3.65 17.29 9.09
N GLU A 63 -3.77 18.59 8.85
CA GLU A 63 -4.74 19.13 7.87
C GLU A 63 -4.44 18.61 6.45
N ASN A 64 -3.20 18.74 6.01
CA ASN A 64 -2.78 18.27 4.69
C ASN A 64 -2.81 16.74 4.59
N ALA A 65 -2.49 16.03 5.67
CA ALA A 65 -2.63 14.58 5.73
C ALA A 65 -4.11 14.17 5.58
N ASN A 66 -5.04 14.87 6.23
CA ASN A 66 -6.47 14.59 6.12
C ASN A 66 -6.99 14.77 4.69
N VAL A 67 -6.59 15.84 4.00
CA VAL A 67 -6.94 16.07 2.58
C VAL A 67 -6.41 14.93 1.70
N ALA A 68 -5.16 14.52 1.88
CA ALA A 68 -4.57 13.43 1.11
C ALA A 68 -5.29 12.09 1.39
N LEU A 69 -5.62 11.79 2.66
CA LEU A 69 -6.38 10.60 3.02
C LEU A 69 -7.78 10.59 2.39
N GLU A 70 -8.47 11.73 2.35
CA GLU A 70 -9.77 11.85 1.71
C GLU A 70 -9.67 11.55 0.21
N GLN A 71 -8.67 12.08 -0.48
CA GLN A 71 -8.42 11.76 -1.89
C GLN A 71 -8.14 10.28 -2.12
N ILE A 72 -7.33 9.66 -1.26
CA ILE A 72 -7.04 8.22 -1.38
C ILE A 72 -8.30 7.39 -1.12
N SER A 73 -9.16 7.79 -0.18
CA SER A 73 -10.40 7.08 0.14
C SER A 73 -11.38 6.97 -1.04
N GLN A 74 -11.34 7.93 -1.96
CA GLN A 74 -12.18 7.94 -3.16
C GLN A 74 -11.66 7.00 -4.26
N LEU A 75 -10.37 6.65 -4.21
CA LEU A 75 -9.67 5.86 -5.21
C LEU A 75 -9.36 4.43 -4.78
N ALA A 76 -9.06 4.24 -3.49
CA ALA A 76 -8.71 2.97 -2.91
C ALA A 76 -9.93 2.08 -2.71
N SER A 77 -9.74 0.77 -2.87
CA SER A 77 -10.79 -0.23 -2.68
C SER A 77 -10.15 -1.56 -2.31
N ALA A 78 -10.67 -2.22 -1.28
CA ALA A 78 -10.18 -3.52 -0.82
C ALA A 78 -10.49 -4.66 -1.81
N ASP A 79 -11.49 -4.48 -2.68
CA ASP A 79 -11.90 -5.46 -3.69
C ASP A 79 -11.40 -5.11 -5.10
N GLY A 80 -10.82 -3.92 -5.27
CA GLY A 80 -10.38 -3.36 -6.54
C GLY A 80 -9.12 -4.01 -7.13
N ASP A 81 -8.43 -3.28 -8.01
CA ASP A 81 -7.16 -3.72 -8.57
C ASP A 81 -6.04 -3.79 -7.51
N THR A 82 -4.91 -4.39 -7.86
CA THR A 82 -3.77 -4.58 -6.93
C THR A 82 -3.35 -3.28 -6.25
N MET A 83 -3.30 -2.16 -6.98
CA MET A 83 -2.87 -0.88 -6.43
C MET A 83 -3.92 -0.25 -5.53
N GLN A 84 -5.20 -0.41 -5.85
CA GLN A 84 -6.31 0.01 -4.99
C GLN A 84 -6.30 -0.74 -3.66
N ARG A 85 -6.02 -2.04 -3.68
CA ARG A 85 -5.91 -2.86 -2.46
C ARG A 85 -4.74 -2.42 -1.60
N ILE A 86 -3.58 -2.24 -2.22
CA ILE A 86 -2.39 -1.71 -1.54
C ILE A 86 -2.71 -0.36 -0.91
N ALA A 87 -3.28 0.57 -1.68
CA ALA A 87 -3.63 1.89 -1.18
C ALA A 87 -4.62 1.84 -0.01
N ALA A 88 -5.62 0.95 -0.04
CA ALA A 88 -6.58 0.79 1.05
C ALA A 88 -5.88 0.43 2.37
N TYR A 89 -5.02 -0.59 2.36
CA TYR A 89 -4.31 -1.03 3.57
C TYR A 89 -3.27 -0.01 4.05
N PHE A 90 -2.57 0.67 3.14
CA PHE A 90 -1.61 1.71 3.52
C PHE A 90 -2.31 2.96 4.08
N THR A 91 -3.49 3.31 3.57
CA THR A 91 -4.30 4.43 4.08
C THR A 91 -4.75 4.16 5.51
N GLU A 92 -5.22 2.94 5.79
CA GLU A 92 -5.57 2.52 7.15
C GLU A 92 -4.36 2.61 8.09
N ALA A 93 -3.19 2.15 7.66
CA ALA A 93 -1.96 2.21 8.46
C ALA A 93 -1.48 3.66 8.73
N LEU A 94 -1.62 4.56 7.74
CA LEU A 94 -1.30 5.98 7.91
C LEU A 94 -2.28 6.66 8.86
N ALA A 95 -3.58 6.37 8.75
CA ALA A 95 -4.59 6.86 9.69
C ALA A 95 -4.34 6.37 11.12
N ASP A 96 -4.00 5.09 11.31
CA ASP A 96 -3.62 4.54 12.63
C ASP A 96 -2.39 5.26 13.20
N ARG A 97 -1.39 5.56 12.37
CA ARG A 97 -0.21 6.35 12.78
C ARG A 97 -0.58 7.76 13.22
N ILE A 98 -1.52 8.43 12.55
CA ILE A 98 -2.04 9.74 12.96
C ILE A 98 -2.75 9.62 14.31
N LEU A 99 -3.63 8.63 14.48
CA LEU A 99 -4.39 8.42 15.71
C LEU A 99 -3.48 8.12 16.91
N LYS A 100 -2.32 7.49 16.71
CA LYS A 100 -1.32 7.28 17.77
C LYS A 100 -0.77 8.57 18.38
N ALA A 101 -0.87 9.72 17.70
CA ALA A 101 -0.56 11.01 18.32
C ALA A 101 -1.57 11.41 19.42
N TRP A 102 -2.72 10.73 19.49
CA TRP A 102 -3.80 10.95 20.46
C TRP A 102 -4.07 9.64 21.23
N PRO A 103 -3.22 9.26 22.20
CA PRO A 103 -3.25 7.93 22.82
C PRO A 103 -4.60 7.56 23.45
N GLY A 104 -5.33 8.54 24.01
CA GLY A 104 -6.66 8.32 24.57
C GLY A 104 -7.68 7.92 23.51
N LEU A 105 -7.71 8.64 22.39
CA LEU A 105 -8.59 8.34 21.26
C LEU A 105 -8.23 7.00 20.61
N HIS A 106 -6.92 6.75 20.40
CA HIS A 106 -6.43 5.50 19.84
C HIS A 106 -6.84 4.27 20.67
N ARG A 107 -6.73 4.35 22.01
CA ARG A 107 -7.17 3.28 22.91
C ARG A 107 -8.68 3.11 22.89
N ALA A 108 -9.45 4.21 22.90
CA ALA A 108 -10.90 4.15 22.89
C ALA A 108 -11.45 3.46 21.63
N LEU A 109 -10.90 3.81 20.46
CA LEU A 109 -11.29 3.22 19.17
C LEU A 109 -10.91 1.74 19.05
N ASN A 110 -9.79 1.33 19.67
CA ASN A 110 -9.33 -0.06 19.63
C ASN A 110 -9.87 -0.93 20.77
N SER A 111 -10.58 -0.36 21.76
CA SER A 111 -11.03 -1.08 22.96
C SER A 111 -11.99 -2.23 22.66
N THR A 112 -12.69 -2.18 21.53
CA THR A 112 -13.68 -3.18 21.11
C THR A 112 -13.16 -4.11 20.02
N LYS A 113 -11.89 -3.95 19.58
CA LYS A 113 -11.29 -4.80 18.55
C LYS A 113 -10.97 -6.18 19.14
N ILE A 114 -11.92 -7.10 19.00
CA ILE A 114 -11.76 -8.49 19.43
C ILE A 114 -10.94 -9.23 18.37
N SER A 115 -9.73 -9.70 18.71
CA SER A 115 -9.01 -10.64 17.86
C SER A 115 -9.63 -12.03 18.03
N LEU A 116 -10.28 -12.54 17.00
CA LEU A 116 -10.81 -13.89 17.00
C LEU A 116 -9.65 -14.84 16.67
N VAL A 117 -9.11 -15.50 17.69
CA VAL A 117 -7.98 -16.47 17.59
C VAL A 117 -8.20 -17.52 16.49
N SER A 118 -9.47 -17.91 16.25
CA SER A 118 -9.86 -18.83 15.17
C SER A 118 -9.51 -18.30 13.77
N GLU A 119 -9.71 -17.00 13.52
CA GLU A 119 -9.41 -16.37 12.22
C GLU A 119 -7.91 -16.27 11.98
N GLU A 120 -7.10 -16.03 13.03
CA GLU A 120 -5.64 -15.98 12.90
C GLU A 120 -5.07 -17.32 12.40
N PHE A 121 -5.61 -18.45 12.87
CA PHE A 121 -5.18 -19.77 12.41
C PHE A 121 -5.50 -19.98 10.93
N LEU A 122 -6.72 -19.61 10.50
CA LEU A 122 -7.13 -19.72 9.11
C LEU A 122 -6.26 -18.86 8.19
N VAL A 123 -5.99 -17.61 8.57
CA VAL A 123 -5.12 -16.70 7.81
C VAL A 123 -3.71 -17.27 7.67
N ARG A 124 -3.11 -17.79 8.75
CA ARG A 124 -1.80 -18.45 8.71
C ARG A 124 -1.80 -19.68 7.79
N LYS A 125 -2.85 -20.49 7.85
CA LYS A 125 -3.00 -21.67 6.99
C LYS A 125 -3.09 -21.30 5.51
N VAL A 126 -3.97 -20.36 5.16
CA VAL A 126 -4.13 -19.88 3.78
C VAL A 126 -2.83 -19.27 3.26
N PHE A 127 -2.13 -18.47 4.08
CA PHE A 127 -0.83 -17.90 3.72
C PHE A 127 0.22 -18.98 3.42
N PHE A 128 0.31 -20.03 4.25
CA PHE A 128 1.22 -21.15 4.03
C PHE A 128 0.85 -21.98 2.78
N GLU A 129 -0.44 -22.14 2.52
CA GLU A 129 -0.92 -22.92 1.36
C GLU A 129 -0.69 -22.17 0.05
N MET A 130 -1.05 -20.89 -0.01
CA MET A 130 -1.03 -20.06 -1.23
C MET A 130 0.36 -19.53 -1.58
N LEU A 131 1.24 -19.25 -0.61
CA LEU A 131 2.53 -18.63 -0.85
C LEU A 131 3.71 -19.56 -0.52
N PRO A 132 4.78 -19.56 -1.34
CA PRO A 132 5.91 -20.47 -1.13
C PRO A 132 6.89 -20.01 -0.04
N PHE A 133 6.77 -18.79 0.49
CA PHE A 133 7.78 -18.19 1.37
C PHE A 133 8.07 -19.02 2.62
N LEU A 134 7.03 -19.40 3.37
CA LEU A 134 7.21 -20.20 4.59
C LEU A 134 7.67 -21.62 4.30
N LYS A 135 7.15 -22.22 3.23
CA LYS A 135 7.55 -23.57 2.77
C LYS A 135 9.03 -23.61 2.42
N VAL A 136 9.52 -22.62 1.68
CA VAL A 136 10.94 -22.51 1.31
C VAL A 136 11.80 -22.27 2.55
N ALA A 137 11.42 -21.34 3.42
CA ALA A 137 12.15 -21.06 4.66
C ALA A 137 12.27 -22.31 5.54
N LEU A 138 11.17 -23.03 5.76
CA LEU A 138 11.16 -24.26 6.56
C LEU A 138 12.00 -25.37 5.91
N CYS A 139 11.91 -25.55 4.59
CA CYS A 139 12.75 -26.51 3.88
C CYS A 139 14.24 -26.21 4.03
N LEU A 140 14.63 -24.93 3.96
CA LEU A 140 16.02 -24.52 4.15
C LEU A 140 16.48 -24.79 5.59
N GLN A 141 15.66 -24.43 6.58
CA GLN A 141 15.94 -24.71 7.99
C GLN A 141 16.11 -26.21 8.25
N THR A 142 15.18 -27.04 7.77
CA THR A 142 15.26 -28.50 7.92
C THR A 142 16.48 -29.09 7.22
N LYS A 143 16.85 -28.60 6.02
CA LYS A 143 18.08 -29.02 5.34
C LYS A 143 19.33 -28.64 6.13
N LEU A 144 19.38 -27.43 6.68
CA LEU A 144 20.51 -26.97 7.49
C LEU A 144 20.62 -27.76 8.78
N LEU A 145 19.50 -28.04 9.46
CA LEU A 145 19.47 -28.83 10.68
C LEU A 145 19.89 -30.28 10.44
N LEU A 146 19.48 -30.90 9.32
CA LEU A 146 19.79 -32.30 9.00
C LEU A 146 21.15 -32.51 8.32
N LYS A 147 21.73 -31.47 7.70
CA LYS A 147 23.02 -31.55 7.00
C LYS A 147 24.17 -32.10 7.90
N PRO A 148 24.30 -31.72 9.18
CA PRO A 148 25.26 -32.31 10.12
C PRO A 148 24.96 -33.75 10.53
N TRP A 149 23.74 -34.24 10.30
CA TRP A 149 23.27 -35.56 10.72
C TRP A 149 23.35 -36.60 9.60
N LYS A 150 23.45 -36.17 8.34
CA LYS A 150 23.73 -37.05 7.19
C LYS A 150 25.13 -37.67 7.32
N GLY A 151 25.19 -38.89 7.85
CA GLY A 151 26.42 -39.67 8.00
C GLY A 151 26.80 -40.01 9.44
N LYS A 152 26.08 -39.49 10.45
CA LYS A 152 26.27 -39.92 11.85
C LYS A 152 25.50 -41.22 12.08
N ARG A 153 26.24 -42.33 12.05
CA ARG A 153 25.75 -43.71 12.25
C ARG A 153 25.50 -44.04 13.73
N TRP A 154 25.11 -43.09 14.57
CA TRP A 154 24.92 -43.31 16.00
C TRP A 154 23.91 -42.32 16.57
N CYS A 155 22.70 -42.82 16.79
CA CYS A 155 21.85 -42.54 17.95
C CYS A 155 21.06 -43.84 18.17
N MET A 156 21.65 -44.78 18.92
CA MET A 156 20.86 -45.74 19.71
C MET A 156 20.27 -44.99 20.89
#